data_AF-A0A9W4HPT6-F1
#
_entry.id   AF-A0A9W4HPT6-F1
#
_cell.length_a   1.000
_cell.length_b   1.000
_cell.length_c   1.000
_cell.angle_alpha   90.00
_cell.angle_beta   90.00
_cell.angle_gamma   90.00
#
_symmetry.space_group_name_H-M   'P 1'
#
loop_
_entity.id
_entity.type
_entity.pdbx_description
1 polymer ?
#
loop_
_entity_poly.entity_id
_entity_poly.type
_entity_poly.pdbx_seq_one_letter_code
_entity_poly.pdbx_strand_id
1 'polypeptide(L)'
;MHRTYSMRQSRVPTASQVESPPPPLSTTKTGRWLGKGGIGHAFRKNAAGAFGPDLAKKLSQLVKMEKNAMRSMELVARERMEVAQQLSIWGEACDEDVSDVTDKLGVLIYEIGELEDMFVDRYDQYRVTIKSIRNIEASVQPSRDRKQKITDEIAKLKYKDPNSPRIVVLEQELVRAEAESLVAEAQLSNITREKVKAAFQYQFDALREHCEKVAIVAGYGKHLLDLIDDAPVTPGETRNAYDGYDASKAIIQDCEDALTNWVSSKAVVKSSLSQRSRTLSQRHRSNLSKNREGVDLSGQDQPLAGDRDSWLPADQHPSYEDGDDGVSTIEGEIRGREEEREPIAA
;
A
#
# COMPACT_ATOMS: atom_id res chain seq x y z
N MET A 1 -23.28 36.92 -10.18
CA MET A 1 -21.95 36.40 -10.57
C MET A 1 -22.04 34.89 -10.73
N HIS A 2 -21.60 34.33 -11.86
CA HIS A 2 -21.52 32.87 -12.02
C HIS A 2 -20.26 32.37 -11.30
N ARG A 3 -20.43 31.72 -10.13
CA ARG A 3 -19.33 31.11 -9.39
C ARG A 3 -18.92 29.82 -10.08
N THR A 4 -17.75 29.83 -10.71
CA THR A 4 -17.16 28.63 -11.31
C THR A 4 -16.12 28.12 -10.32
N TYR A 5 -16.51 27.16 -9.49
CA TYR A 5 -15.63 26.63 -8.41
C TYR A 5 -14.59 25.63 -8.92
N SER A 6 -14.67 25.21 -10.18
CA SER A 6 -13.72 24.27 -10.78
C SER A 6 -12.69 25.04 -11.60
N MET A 7 -11.41 24.79 -11.33
CA MET A 7 -10.28 25.31 -12.11
C MET A 7 -10.04 24.54 -13.40
N ARG A 8 -10.92 23.60 -13.76
CA ARG A 8 -10.71 22.72 -14.90
C ARG A 8 -11.67 23.07 -16.01
N GLN A 9 -11.14 23.43 -17.17
CA GLN A 9 -11.91 23.30 -18.40
C GLN A 9 -12.22 21.82 -18.62
N SER A 10 -13.48 21.43 -18.40
CA SER A 10 -14.01 20.05 -18.44
C SER A 10 -13.80 19.27 -19.76
N ARG A 11 -13.10 19.86 -20.73
CA ARG A 11 -12.95 19.34 -22.10
C ARG A 11 -11.52 19.01 -22.50
N VAL A 12 -10.49 19.39 -21.72
CA VAL A 12 -9.09 19.15 -22.10
C VAL A 12 -8.40 18.25 -21.05
N PRO A 13 -7.89 17.07 -21.45
CA PRO A 13 -7.07 16.24 -20.56
C PRO A 13 -5.82 16.99 -20.12
N THR A 14 -5.54 16.99 -18.82
CA THR A 14 -4.27 17.51 -18.28
C THR A 14 -3.07 16.71 -18.79
N ALA A 15 -1.88 17.30 -18.80
CA ALA A 15 -0.67 16.63 -19.31
C ALA A 15 -0.40 15.29 -18.59
N SER A 16 -0.68 15.22 -17.29
CA SER A 16 -0.57 13.97 -16.52
C SER A 16 -1.62 12.91 -16.91
N GLN A 17 -2.83 13.34 -17.32
CA GLN A 17 -3.87 12.43 -17.81
C GLN A 17 -3.55 11.88 -19.21
N VAL A 18 -2.76 12.61 -20.01
CA VAL A 18 -2.23 12.12 -21.29
C VAL A 18 -1.11 11.09 -21.05
N GLU A 19 -0.25 11.31 -20.05
CA GLU A 19 0.80 10.34 -19.66
C GLU A 19 0.20 9.08 -19.01
N SER A 20 -0.88 9.24 -18.22
CA SER A 20 -1.55 8.15 -17.52
C SER A 20 -3.08 8.31 -17.57
N PRO A 21 -3.81 7.41 -18.26
CA PRO A 21 -5.25 7.54 -18.39
C PRO A 21 -5.93 7.47 -17.01
N PRO A 22 -7.04 8.21 -16.80
CA PRO A 22 -7.72 8.23 -15.51
C PRO A 22 -8.22 6.82 -15.15
N PRO A 23 -8.09 6.40 -13.87
CA PRO A 23 -8.64 5.12 -13.42
C PRO A 23 -10.17 5.13 -13.55
N PRO A 24 -10.81 3.95 -13.54
CA PRO A 24 -12.25 3.91 -13.36
C PRO A 24 -12.61 4.47 -11.97
N LEU A 25 -13.82 5.02 -11.87
CA LEU A 25 -14.36 5.57 -10.62
C LEU A 25 -14.28 4.53 -9.49
N SER A 26 -14.02 5.02 -8.28
CA SER A 26 -13.97 4.19 -7.08
C SER A 26 -15.24 3.35 -6.93
N THR A 27 -15.05 2.08 -6.62
CA THR A 27 -16.10 1.06 -6.38
C THR A 27 -17.05 1.42 -5.25
N THR A 28 -16.75 2.41 -4.41
CA THR A 28 -17.67 2.94 -3.38
C THR A 28 -18.51 4.12 -3.86
N LYS A 29 -18.20 4.71 -5.02
CA LYS A 29 -18.98 5.79 -5.64
C LYS A 29 -20.13 5.26 -6.51
N THR A 30 -19.97 4.10 -7.15
CA THR A 30 -21.00 3.43 -7.96
C THR A 30 -22.00 2.69 -7.07
N GLY A 31 -23.14 3.31 -6.72
CA GLY A 31 -24.26 2.64 -6.05
C GLY A 31 -24.82 3.28 -4.78
N ARG A 32 -24.74 4.62 -4.62
CA ARG A 32 -25.42 5.32 -3.51
C ARG A 32 -26.94 5.44 -3.76
N TRP A 33 -27.65 4.33 -3.61
CA TRP A 33 -29.10 4.29 -3.39
C TRP A 33 -29.41 3.48 -2.12
N LEU A 34 -28.94 3.96 -0.96
CA LEU A 34 -29.54 3.78 0.39
C LEU A 34 -28.56 4.19 1.51
N GLY A 35 -28.98 5.12 2.37
CA GLY A 35 -28.59 5.16 3.79
C GLY A 35 -27.26 5.82 4.18
N LYS A 36 -27.33 7.11 4.55
CA LYS A 36 -26.31 7.86 5.30
C LYS A 36 -26.28 7.29 6.74
N GLY A 37 -25.17 6.67 7.16
CA GLY A 37 -25.06 6.03 8.48
C GLY A 37 -23.63 5.88 8.96
N GLY A 38 -23.11 6.94 9.60
CA GLY A 38 -21.83 6.93 10.30
C GLY A 38 -21.99 6.46 11.74
N ILE A 39 -21.65 5.20 12.04
CA ILE A 39 -21.30 4.74 13.40
C ILE A 39 -20.19 3.68 13.28
N GLY A 40 -19.08 3.88 14.01
CA GLY A 40 -18.13 2.83 14.40
C GLY A 40 -17.01 2.49 13.40
N HIS A 41 -15.94 3.30 13.39
CA HIS A 41 -14.64 2.92 12.81
C HIS A 41 -13.93 1.82 13.66
N ALA A 42 -14.11 1.86 14.98
CA ALA A 42 -13.50 0.92 15.93
C ALA A 42 -14.22 -0.45 15.99
N PHE A 43 -15.55 -0.47 16.06
CA PHE A 43 -16.34 -1.72 16.17
C PHE A 43 -16.22 -2.62 14.93
N ARG A 44 -15.94 -2.05 13.75
CA ARG A 44 -15.80 -2.82 12.50
C ARG A 44 -14.45 -3.53 12.35
N LYS A 45 -13.42 -3.18 13.12
CA LYS A 45 -12.10 -3.84 13.04
C LYS A 45 -12.14 -5.26 13.62
N ASN A 46 -12.93 -5.49 14.67
CA ASN A 46 -12.94 -6.76 15.41
C ASN A 46 -13.83 -7.85 14.78
N ALA A 47 -14.74 -7.49 13.85
CA ALA A 47 -15.61 -8.46 13.17
C ALA A 47 -15.06 -9.00 11.84
N ALA A 48 -13.88 -8.56 11.39
CA ALA A 48 -13.25 -9.08 10.17
C ALA A 48 -12.03 -9.92 10.50
N GLY A 49 -12.11 -11.20 10.16
CA GLY A 49 -11.10 -12.22 10.48
C GLY A 49 -11.69 -13.47 11.14
N ALA A 50 -12.92 -13.38 11.69
CA ALA A 50 -13.58 -14.49 12.37
C ALA A 50 -14.08 -15.59 11.41
N PHE A 51 -14.35 -15.25 10.14
CA PHE A 51 -14.88 -16.18 9.14
C PHE A 51 -14.11 -16.01 7.82
N GLY A 52 -13.20 -16.94 7.55
CA GLY A 52 -12.40 -16.99 6.32
C GLY A 52 -11.25 -17.98 6.45
N PRO A 53 -10.71 -18.50 5.34
CA PRO A 53 -9.58 -19.43 5.37
C PRO A 53 -8.37 -18.81 6.07
N ASP A 54 -7.64 -19.60 6.86
CA ASP A 54 -6.61 -19.10 7.80
C ASP A 54 -5.53 -18.24 7.13
N LEU A 55 -5.09 -18.62 5.94
CA LEU A 55 -4.08 -17.87 5.17
C LEU A 55 -4.56 -16.46 4.79
N ALA A 56 -5.82 -16.32 4.40
CA ALA A 56 -6.37 -15.08 3.88
C ALA A 56 -6.84 -14.10 4.98
N LYS A 57 -6.83 -14.51 6.26
CA LYS A 57 -7.38 -13.70 7.38
C LYS A 57 -6.69 -12.34 7.51
N LYS A 58 -5.35 -12.33 7.53
CA LYS A 58 -4.54 -11.10 7.70
C LYS A 58 -4.76 -10.14 6.54
N LEU A 59 -4.70 -10.65 5.31
CA LEU A 59 -4.89 -9.80 4.13
C LEU A 59 -6.34 -9.31 3.99
N SER A 60 -7.32 -10.10 4.43
CA SER A 60 -8.72 -9.67 4.52
C SER A 60 -8.91 -8.51 5.49
N GLN A 61 -8.22 -8.55 6.65
CA GLN A 61 -8.23 -7.46 7.61
C GLN A 61 -7.61 -6.20 7.00
N LEU A 62 -6.46 -6.31 6.32
CA LEU A 62 -5.83 -5.19 5.63
C LEU A 62 -6.76 -4.57 4.59
N VAL A 63 -7.32 -5.38 3.67
CA VAL A 63 -8.26 -4.89 2.63
C VAL A 63 -9.45 -4.14 3.23
N LYS A 64 -9.95 -4.58 4.39
CA LYS A 64 -11.03 -3.89 5.09
C LYS A 64 -10.57 -2.56 5.70
N MET A 65 -9.39 -2.53 6.32
CA MET A 65 -8.81 -1.30 6.86
C MET A 65 -8.58 -0.28 5.73
N GLU A 66 -8.03 -0.71 4.60
CA GLU A 66 -7.83 0.12 3.41
C GLU A 66 -9.14 0.68 2.85
N LYS A 67 -10.20 -0.13 2.83
CA LYS A 67 -11.54 0.35 2.45
C LYS A 67 -12.05 1.44 3.40
N ASN A 68 -11.77 1.34 4.69
CA ASN A 68 -12.18 2.35 5.66
C ASN A 68 -11.38 3.64 5.49
N ALA A 69 -10.04 3.54 5.33
CA ALA A 69 -9.19 4.69 5.05
C ALA A 69 -9.67 5.45 3.80
N MET A 70 -9.94 4.73 2.72
CA MET A 70 -10.49 5.29 1.47
C MET A 70 -11.82 6.03 1.68
N ARG A 71 -12.74 5.48 2.48
CA ARG A 71 -14.00 6.17 2.82
C ARG A 71 -13.79 7.44 3.64
N SER A 72 -12.80 7.45 4.51
CA SER A 72 -12.43 8.68 5.24
C SER A 72 -11.87 9.73 4.29
N MET A 73 -11.06 9.33 3.30
CA MET A 73 -10.57 10.24 2.26
C MET A 73 -11.72 10.81 1.41
N GLU A 74 -12.71 10.00 1.00
CA GLU A 74 -13.93 10.47 0.33
C GLU A 74 -14.73 11.47 1.17
N LEU A 75 -14.73 11.32 2.49
CA LEU A 75 -15.38 12.27 3.39
C LEU A 75 -14.62 13.59 3.40
N VAL A 76 -13.32 13.54 3.63
CA VAL A 76 -12.45 14.73 3.67
C VAL A 76 -12.55 15.54 2.38
N ALA A 77 -12.51 14.89 1.21
CA ALA A 77 -12.63 15.57 -0.09
C ALA A 77 -13.93 16.38 -0.20
N ARG A 78 -15.07 15.79 0.18
CA ARG A 78 -16.38 16.46 0.13
C ARG A 78 -16.50 17.58 1.13
N GLU A 79 -16.11 17.34 2.38
CA GLU A 79 -16.17 18.37 3.43
C GLU A 79 -15.26 19.55 3.05
N ARG A 80 -14.09 19.29 2.42
CA ARG A 80 -13.20 20.35 1.93
C ARG A 80 -13.85 21.22 0.85
N MET A 81 -14.61 20.61 -0.07
CA MET A 81 -15.38 21.37 -1.07
C MET A 81 -16.49 22.21 -0.42
N GLU A 82 -17.16 21.70 0.62
CA GLU A 82 -18.17 22.45 1.38
C GLU A 82 -17.54 23.61 2.15
N VAL A 83 -16.38 23.39 2.79
CA VAL A 83 -15.59 24.43 3.47
C VAL A 83 -15.18 25.54 2.50
N ALA A 84 -14.72 25.18 1.30
CA ALA A 84 -14.36 26.13 0.24
C ALA A 84 -15.53 27.05 -0.14
N GLN A 85 -16.72 26.47 -0.32
CA GLN A 85 -17.93 27.24 -0.64
C GLN A 85 -18.31 28.17 0.51
N GLN A 86 -18.28 27.66 1.74
CA GLN A 86 -18.64 28.43 2.92
C GLN A 86 -17.68 29.60 3.17
N LEU A 87 -16.37 29.42 2.88
CA LEU A 87 -15.36 30.49 2.96
C LEU A 87 -15.69 31.64 2.00
N SER A 88 -15.97 31.33 0.73
CA SER A 88 -16.35 32.32 -0.29
C SER A 88 -17.66 33.04 0.06
N ILE A 89 -18.66 32.32 0.62
CA ILE A 89 -19.93 32.92 1.07
C ILE A 89 -19.71 33.89 2.23
N TRP A 90 -18.88 33.52 3.21
CA TRP A 90 -18.60 34.39 4.35
C TRP A 90 -17.88 35.67 3.91
N GLY A 91 -16.88 35.56 3.04
CA GLY A 91 -16.10 36.70 2.56
C GLY A 91 -16.87 37.71 1.72
N GLU A 92 -17.99 37.31 1.10
CA GLU A 92 -18.88 38.23 0.37
C GLU A 92 -19.43 39.36 1.25
N ALA A 93 -19.54 39.14 2.56
CA ALA A 93 -20.03 40.14 3.52
C ALA A 93 -18.90 41.00 4.14
N CYS A 94 -17.65 40.82 3.69
CA CYS A 94 -16.47 41.55 4.20
C CYS A 94 -16.06 42.71 3.28
N ASP A 95 -14.95 43.38 3.64
CA ASP A 95 -14.30 44.41 2.82
C ASP A 95 -13.87 43.84 1.45
N GLU A 96 -13.68 44.70 0.45
CA GLU A 96 -13.45 44.32 -0.96
C GLU A 96 -12.23 43.40 -1.16
N ASP A 97 -11.14 43.65 -0.45
CA ASP A 97 -9.90 42.87 -0.45
C ASP A 97 -10.11 41.47 0.12
N VAL A 98 -10.75 41.38 1.29
CA VAL A 98 -11.10 40.11 1.94
C VAL A 98 -12.07 39.33 1.08
N SER A 99 -13.05 39.99 0.47
CA SER A 99 -14.04 39.37 -0.40
C SER A 99 -13.40 38.72 -1.62
N ASP A 100 -12.52 39.44 -2.32
CA ASP A 100 -11.84 38.89 -3.50
C ASP A 100 -10.90 37.74 -3.14
N VAL A 101 -10.05 37.93 -2.13
CA VAL A 101 -9.06 36.91 -1.73
C VAL A 101 -9.73 35.64 -1.23
N THR A 102 -10.78 35.74 -0.41
CA THR A 102 -11.50 34.56 0.09
C THR A 102 -12.29 33.83 -0.99
N ASP A 103 -12.78 34.53 -2.01
CA ASP A 103 -13.38 33.92 -3.21
C ASP A 103 -12.35 33.05 -3.96
N LYS A 104 -11.15 33.60 -4.24
CA LYS A 104 -10.06 32.87 -4.91
C LYS A 104 -9.51 31.73 -4.05
N LEU A 105 -9.38 31.93 -2.74
CA LEU A 105 -9.02 30.85 -1.80
C LEU A 105 -10.07 29.74 -1.80
N GLY A 106 -11.36 30.07 -1.91
CA GLY A 106 -12.43 29.11 -2.11
C GLY A 106 -12.20 28.25 -3.34
N VAL A 107 -11.88 28.85 -4.49
CA VAL A 107 -11.55 28.12 -5.73
C VAL A 107 -10.37 27.15 -5.52
N LEU A 108 -9.28 27.61 -4.89
CA LEU A 108 -8.11 26.77 -4.64
C LEU A 108 -8.41 25.61 -3.68
N ILE A 109 -9.11 25.85 -2.58
CA ILE A 109 -9.47 24.81 -1.59
C ILE A 109 -10.44 23.79 -2.23
N TYR A 110 -11.35 24.25 -3.09
CA TYR A 110 -12.24 23.37 -3.84
C TYR A 110 -11.45 22.42 -4.76
N GLU A 111 -10.47 22.95 -5.51
CA GLU A 111 -9.61 22.13 -6.38
C GLU A 111 -8.78 21.11 -5.58
N ILE A 112 -8.34 21.44 -4.36
CA ILE A 112 -7.72 20.43 -3.47
C ILE A 112 -8.69 19.28 -3.20
N GLY A 113 -9.98 19.56 -2.95
CA GLY A 113 -11.01 18.54 -2.78
C GLY A 113 -11.17 17.65 -4.02
N GLU A 114 -11.17 18.25 -5.22
CA GLU A 114 -11.22 17.51 -6.49
C GLU A 114 -9.98 16.63 -6.71
N LEU A 115 -8.79 17.14 -6.38
CA LEU A 115 -7.54 16.38 -6.42
C LEU A 115 -7.53 15.21 -5.44
N GLU A 116 -8.13 15.36 -4.26
CA GLU A 116 -8.34 14.25 -3.32
C GLU A 116 -9.32 13.22 -3.87
N ASP A 117 -10.44 13.64 -4.47
CA ASP A 117 -11.44 12.73 -5.01
C ASP A 117 -10.89 11.88 -6.18
N MET A 118 -10.04 12.47 -7.02
CA MET A 118 -9.28 11.73 -8.03
C MET A 118 -8.26 10.75 -7.43
N PHE A 119 -7.58 11.15 -6.35
CA PHE A 119 -6.65 10.27 -5.67
C PHE A 119 -7.37 9.07 -5.06
N VAL A 120 -8.58 9.26 -4.52
CA VAL A 120 -9.43 8.16 -4.02
C VAL A 120 -9.69 7.11 -5.12
N ASP A 121 -9.97 7.53 -6.36
CA ASP A 121 -10.21 6.58 -7.46
C ASP A 121 -8.97 5.72 -7.75
N ARG A 122 -7.77 6.31 -7.68
CA ARG A 122 -6.50 5.57 -7.78
C ARG A 122 -6.27 4.67 -6.56
N TYR A 123 -6.56 5.17 -5.36
CA TYR A 123 -6.46 4.39 -4.13
C TYR A 123 -7.32 3.12 -4.18
N ASP A 124 -8.49 3.20 -4.82
CA ASP A 124 -9.37 2.06 -4.99
C ASP A 124 -8.77 0.97 -5.88
N GLN A 125 -8.07 1.34 -6.97
CA GLN A 125 -7.36 0.38 -7.83
C GLN A 125 -6.23 -0.34 -7.10
N TYR A 126 -5.47 0.39 -6.28
CA TYR A 126 -4.50 -0.20 -5.36
C TYR A 126 -5.19 -1.24 -4.45
N ARG A 127 -6.28 -0.85 -3.78
CA ARG A 127 -7.01 -1.75 -2.87
C ARG A 127 -7.58 -2.99 -3.59
N VAL A 128 -8.12 -2.83 -4.80
CA VAL A 128 -8.65 -3.94 -5.60
C VAL A 128 -7.54 -4.91 -5.99
N THR A 129 -6.34 -4.41 -6.29
CA THR A 129 -5.16 -5.25 -6.56
C THR A 129 -4.77 -6.07 -5.33
N ILE A 130 -4.75 -5.47 -4.14
CA ILE A 130 -4.51 -6.18 -2.87
C ILE A 130 -5.63 -7.21 -2.59
N LYS A 131 -6.89 -6.86 -2.86
CA LYS A 131 -8.03 -7.79 -2.75
C LYS A 131 -7.88 -8.99 -3.68
N SER A 132 -7.32 -8.80 -4.87
CA SER A 132 -7.04 -9.89 -5.82
C SER A 132 -6.04 -10.90 -5.25
N ILE A 133 -4.97 -10.44 -4.58
CA ILE A 133 -4.02 -11.34 -3.89
C ILE A 133 -4.76 -12.18 -2.84
N ARG A 134 -5.59 -11.55 -2.00
CA ARG A 134 -6.37 -12.25 -0.97
C ARG A 134 -7.28 -13.32 -1.57
N ASN A 135 -7.91 -13.05 -2.71
CA ASN A 135 -8.78 -14.02 -3.37
C ASN A 135 -7.99 -15.25 -3.83
N ILE A 136 -6.75 -15.06 -4.30
CA ILE A 136 -5.85 -16.15 -4.72
C ILE A 136 -5.39 -16.96 -3.49
N GLU A 137 -5.01 -16.29 -2.40
CA GLU A 137 -4.71 -16.96 -1.12
C GLU A 137 -5.86 -17.85 -0.67
N ALA A 138 -7.09 -17.34 -0.75
CA ALA A 138 -8.29 -18.10 -0.39
C ALA A 138 -8.52 -19.30 -1.33
N SER A 139 -8.22 -19.18 -2.64
CA SER A 139 -8.39 -20.29 -3.60
C SER A 139 -7.35 -21.41 -3.48
N VAL A 140 -6.21 -21.15 -2.82
CA VAL A 140 -5.16 -22.18 -2.59
C VAL A 140 -5.50 -23.06 -1.39
N GLN A 141 -6.33 -22.57 -0.47
CA GLN A 141 -6.66 -23.28 0.78
C GLN A 141 -7.31 -24.66 0.58
N PRO A 142 -8.28 -24.85 -0.33
CA PRO A 142 -8.83 -26.18 -0.61
C PRO A 142 -7.79 -27.22 -1.01
N SER A 143 -6.71 -26.82 -1.69
CA SER A 143 -5.62 -27.73 -2.06
C SER A 143 -4.82 -28.19 -0.83
N ARG A 144 -4.59 -27.29 0.13
CA ARG A 144 -3.93 -27.61 1.41
C ARG A 144 -4.80 -28.53 2.26
N ASP A 145 -6.08 -28.20 2.37
CA ASP A 145 -7.06 -28.97 3.17
C ASP A 145 -7.21 -30.38 2.61
N ARG A 146 -7.26 -30.54 1.27
CA ARG A 146 -7.30 -31.84 0.60
C ARG A 146 -6.07 -32.69 0.92
N LYS A 147 -4.86 -32.10 0.83
CA LYS A 147 -3.61 -32.80 1.17
C LYS A 147 -3.60 -33.27 2.62
N GLN A 148 -3.98 -32.39 3.56
CA GLN A 148 -4.03 -32.72 4.97
C GLN A 148 -5.05 -33.85 5.24
N LYS A 149 -6.24 -33.76 4.65
CA LYS A 149 -7.28 -34.78 4.80
C LYS A 149 -6.83 -36.16 4.34
N ILE A 150 -6.17 -36.27 3.18
CA ILE A 150 -5.63 -37.54 2.69
C ILE A 150 -4.55 -38.07 3.63
N THR A 151 -3.67 -37.20 4.14
CA THR A 151 -2.62 -37.56 5.11
C THR A 151 -3.22 -38.13 6.40
N ASP A 152 -4.25 -37.48 6.94
CA ASP A 152 -4.94 -37.92 8.16
C ASP A 152 -5.68 -39.25 7.94
N GLU A 153 -6.29 -39.44 6.76
CA GLU A 153 -6.93 -40.70 6.38
C GLU A 153 -5.91 -41.85 6.29
N ILE A 154 -4.73 -41.62 5.70
CA ILE A 154 -3.63 -42.57 5.65
C ILE A 154 -3.16 -42.92 7.07
N ALA A 155 -2.89 -41.93 7.92
CA ALA A 155 -2.44 -42.15 9.29
C ALA A 155 -3.46 -42.97 10.10
N LYS A 156 -4.74 -42.65 9.96
CA LYS A 156 -5.83 -43.37 10.62
C LYS A 156 -5.96 -44.82 10.12
N LEU A 157 -5.82 -45.06 8.83
CA LEU A 157 -5.85 -46.40 8.23
C LEU A 157 -4.63 -47.21 8.65
N LYS A 158 -3.42 -46.64 8.62
CA LYS A 158 -2.18 -47.29 9.09
C LYS A 158 -2.26 -47.70 10.56
N TYR A 159 -2.93 -46.93 11.40
CA TYR A 159 -3.13 -47.27 12.81
C TYR A 159 -4.20 -48.37 13.02
N LYS A 160 -5.33 -48.31 12.29
CA LYS A 160 -6.48 -49.20 12.52
C LYS A 160 -6.44 -50.51 11.74
N ASP A 161 -5.96 -50.47 10.51
CA ASP A 161 -5.90 -51.61 9.59
C ASP A 161 -4.68 -51.47 8.67
N PRO A 162 -3.47 -51.86 9.15
CA PRO A 162 -2.22 -51.67 8.43
C PRO A 162 -2.13 -52.43 7.10
N ASN A 163 -2.92 -53.50 6.95
CA ASN A 163 -2.88 -54.37 5.76
C ASN A 163 -3.96 -53.99 4.72
N SER A 164 -4.65 -52.85 4.92
CA SER A 164 -5.69 -52.41 4.02
C SER A 164 -5.13 -52.05 2.63
N PRO A 165 -5.63 -52.64 1.52
CA PRO A 165 -5.18 -52.29 0.17
C PRO A 165 -5.53 -50.83 -0.21
N ARG A 166 -6.43 -50.20 0.55
CA ARG A 166 -6.81 -48.78 0.40
C ARG A 166 -5.67 -47.82 0.74
N ILE A 167 -4.68 -48.25 1.53
CA ILE A 167 -3.51 -47.43 1.88
C ILE A 167 -2.73 -47.07 0.62
N VAL A 168 -2.45 -48.04 -0.26
CA VAL A 168 -1.70 -47.83 -1.50
C VAL A 168 -2.40 -46.84 -2.44
N VAL A 169 -3.74 -46.92 -2.52
CA VAL A 169 -4.54 -45.99 -3.32
C VAL A 169 -4.46 -44.57 -2.76
N LEU A 170 -4.61 -44.41 -1.44
CA LEU A 170 -4.52 -43.10 -0.79
C LEU A 170 -3.11 -42.50 -0.86
N GLU A 171 -2.06 -43.31 -0.81
CA GLU A 171 -0.68 -42.86 -1.00
C GLU A 171 -0.47 -42.31 -2.42
N GLN A 172 -1.00 -42.98 -3.45
CA GLN A 172 -0.95 -42.47 -4.82
C GLN A 172 -1.77 -41.18 -4.98
N GLU A 173 -2.93 -41.09 -4.32
CA GLU A 173 -3.74 -39.86 -4.29
C GLU A 173 -3.01 -38.72 -3.55
N LEU A 174 -2.26 -39.03 -2.50
CA LEU A 174 -1.45 -38.05 -1.76
C LEU A 174 -0.37 -37.46 -2.65
N VAL A 175 0.39 -38.28 -3.39
CA VAL A 175 1.42 -37.81 -4.34
C VAL A 175 0.83 -36.84 -5.36
N ARG A 176 -0.37 -37.15 -5.88
CA ARG A 176 -1.08 -36.25 -6.79
C ARG A 176 -1.50 -34.94 -6.11
N ALA A 177 -2.07 -35.01 -4.91
CA ALA A 177 -2.48 -33.85 -4.14
C ALA A 177 -1.29 -32.95 -3.73
N GLU A 178 -0.13 -33.55 -3.47
CA GLU A 178 1.13 -32.85 -3.20
C GLU A 178 1.61 -32.08 -4.44
N ALA A 179 1.63 -32.71 -5.60
CA ALA A 179 2.00 -32.04 -6.85
C ALA A 179 1.05 -30.86 -7.16
N GLU A 180 -0.28 -31.06 -7.02
CA GLU A 180 -1.27 -29.99 -7.18
C GLU A 180 -1.03 -28.84 -6.18
N SER A 181 -0.73 -29.17 -4.91
CA SER A 181 -0.42 -28.18 -3.87
C SER A 181 0.87 -27.41 -4.18
N LEU A 182 1.94 -28.06 -4.64
CA LEU A 182 3.19 -27.39 -5.01
C LEU A 182 2.99 -26.39 -6.14
N VAL A 183 2.21 -26.76 -7.16
CA VAL A 183 1.88 -25.85 -8.28
C VAL A 183 1.08 -24.65 -7.78
N ALA A 184 0.06 -24.86 -6.94
CA ALA A 184 -0.76 -23.78 -6.38
C ALA A 184 0.05 -22.81 -5.50
N GLU A 185 0.94 -23.34 -4.65
CA GLU A 185 1.85 -22.51 -3.82
C GLU A 185 2.81 -21.68 -4.68
N ALA A 186 3.40 -22.28 -5.72
CA ALA A 186 4.30 -21.58 -6.63
C ALA A 186 3.57 -20.44 -7.37
N GLN A 187 2.35 -20.69 -7.85
CA GLN A 187 1.51 -19.68 -8.50
C GLN A 187 1.15 -18.55 -7.53
N LEU A 188 0.69 -18.87 -6.31
CA LEU A 188 0.40 -17.88 -5.28
C LEU A 188 1.63 -17.00 -4.99
N SER A 189 2.78 -17.62 -4.81
CA SER A 189 4.05 -16.96 -4.53
C SER A 189 4.43 -15.97 -5.64
N ASN A 190 4.31 -16.38 -6.90
CA ASN A 190 4.65 -15.55 -8.05
C ASN A 190 3.69 -14.37 -8.23
N ILE A 191 2.38 -14.62 -8.20
CA ILE A 191 1.37 -13.59 -8.37
C ILE A 191 1.40 -12.58 -7.22
N THR A 192 1.67 -13.04 -6.00
CA THR A 192 1.79 -12.15 -4.84
C THR A 192 2.92 -11.13 -5.03
N ARG A 193 4.12 -11.57 -5.43
CA ARG A 193 5.24 -10.66 -5.69
C ARG A 193 4.96 -9.66 -6.81
N GLU A 194 4.36 -10.13 -7.91
CA GLU A 194 3.99 -9.29 -9.04
C GLU A 194 2.98 -8.21 -8.62
N LYS A 195 1.86 -8.63 -8.00
CA LYS A 195 0.78 -7.73 -7.63
C LYS A 195 1.15 -6.79 -6.49
N VAL A 196 1.93 -7.22 -5.49
CA VAL A 196 2.40 -6.32 -4.42
C VAL A 196 3.26 -5.21 -5.00
N LYS A 197 4.21 -5.55 -5.88
CA LYS A 197 5.07 -4.56 -6.52
C LYS A 197 4.25 -3.57 -7.36
N ALA A 198 3.34 -4.08 -8.20
CA ALA A 198 2.49 -3.24 -9.04
C ALA A 198 1.55 -2.34 -8.21
N ALA A 199 0.93 -2.89 -7.17
CA ALA A 199 -0.01 -2.16 -6.31
C ALA A 199 0.65 -0.98 -5.61
N PHE A 200 1.79 -1.20 -4.95
CA PHE A 200 2.48 -0.13 -4.22
C PHE A 200 3.18 0.87 -5.15
N GLN A 201 3.70 0.42 -6.30
CA GLN A 201 4.21 1.34 -7.31
C GLN A 201 3.10 2.32 -7.75
N TYR A 202 1.94 1.79 -8.13
CA TYR A 202 0.79 2.60 -8.53
C TYR A 202 0.31 3.54 -7.42
N GLN A 203 0.23 3.04 -6.18
CA GLN A 203 -0.19 3.83 -5.03
C GLN A 203 0.76 4.99 -4.73
N PHE A 204 2.08 4.77 -4.77
CA PHE A 204 3.07 5.81 -4.49
C PHE A 204 3.19 6.81 -5.63
N ASP A 205 3.03 6.39 -6.89
CA ASP A 205 2.99 7.30 -8.03
C ASP A 205 1.76 8.22 -7.94
N ALA A 206 0.58 7.65 -7.63
CA ALA A 206 -0.66 8.42 -7.42
C ALA A 206 -0.58 9.39 -6.23
N LEU A 207 0.02 8.95 -5.11
CA LEU A 207 0.20 9.78 -3.92
C LEU A 207 1.16 10.93 -4.20
N ARG A 208 2.26 10.68 -4.92
CA ARG A 208 3.23 11.71 -5.28
C ARG A 208 2.59 12.78 -6.16
N GLU A 209 1.85 12.39 -7.19
CA GLU A 209 1.11 13.34 -8.02
C GLU A 209 0.16 14.19 -7.18
N HIS A 210 -0.63 13.55 -6.31
CA HIS A 210 -1.56 14.26 -5.44
C HIS A 210 -0.85 15.28 -4.55
N CYS A 211 0.19 14.87 -3.83
CA CYS A 211 0.93 15.75 -2.92
C CYS A 211 1.62 16.92 -3.65
N GLU A 212 2.21 16.68 -4.82
CA GLU A 212 2.87 17.74 -5.59
C GLU A 212 1.86 18.76 -6.14
N LYS A 213 0.71 18.30 -6.66
CA LYS A 213 -0.37 19.20 -7.09
C LYS A 213 -0.95 20.01 -5.93
N VAL A 214 -1.14 19.39 -4.76
CA VAL A 214 -1.56 20.12 -3.55
C VAL A 214 -0.51 21.13 -3.11
N ALA A 215 0.79 20.81 -3.23
CA ALA A 215 1.87 21.76 -2.91
C ALA A 215 1.87 22.97 -3.85
N ILE A 216 1.59 22.78 -5.14
CA ILE A 216 1.42 23.87 -6.11
C ILE A 216 0.28 24.79 -5.65
N VAL A 217 -0.90 24.21 -5.37
CA VAL A 217 -2.07 24.98 -4.92
C VAL A 217 -1.78 25.74 -3.62
N ALA A 218 -1.11 25.10 -2.66
CA ALA A 218 -0.74 25.74 -1.40
C ALA A 218 0.22 26.93 -1.61
N GLY A 219 1.15 26.83 -2.56
CA GLY A 219 2.05 27.93 -2.92
C GLY A 219 1.29 29.15 -3.45
N TYR A 220 0.41 28.96 -4.43
CA TYR A 220 -0.42 30.04 -4.97
C TYR A 220 -1.43 30.58 -3.96
N GLY A 221 -1.98 29.72 -3.09
CA GLY A 221 -2.83 30.14 -2.00
C GLY A 221 -2.14 31.12 -1.05
N LYS A 222 -0.83 30.95 -0.82
CA LYS A 222 -0.04 31.92 -0.03
C LYS A 222 0.13 33.25 -0.78
N HIS A 223 0.38 33.22 -2.08
CA HIS A 223 0.50 34.45 -2.89
C HIS A 223 -0.79 35.28 -2.91
N LEU A 224 -1.96 34.64 -2.84
CA LEU A 224 -3.23 35.37 -2.68
C LEU A 224 -3.30 36.17 -1.37
N LEU A 225 -2.67 35.69 -0.30
CA LEU A 225 -2.68 36.38 0.99
C LEU A 225 -1.87 37.68 0.96
N ASP A 226 -0.88 37.78 0.07
CA ASP A 226 -0.07 39.00 -0.09
C ASP A 226 -0.88 40.18 -0.65
N LEU A 227 -2.12 39.93 -1.12
CA LEU A 227 -3.06 40.95 -1.60
C LEU A 227 -3.91 41.58 -0.49
N ILE A 228 -3.88 41.02 0.73
CA ILE A 228 -4.58 41.59 1.89
C ILE A 228 -3.64 42.58 2.58
N ASP A 229 -4.11 43.81 2.79
CA ASP A 229 -3.42 44.79 3.62
C ASP A 229 -3.75 44.56 5.10
N ASP A 230 -2.77 44.07 5.86
CA ASP A 230 -2.89 43.82 7.30
C ASP A 230 -2.58 45.05 8.17
N ALA A 231 -2.32 46.21 7.55
CA ALA A 231 -2.08 47.45 8.27
C ALA A 231 -3.28 47.84 9.16
N PRO A 232 -3.04 48.21 10.43
CA PRO A 232 -4.11 48.63 11.31
C PRO A 232 -4.68 49.98 10.85
N VAL A 233 -6.00 50.11 10.91
CA VAL A 233 -6.71 51.36 10.56
C VAL A 233 -7.00 52.15 11.83
N THR A 234 -6.77 53.46 11.79
CA THR A 234 -7.13 54.36 12.89
C THR A 234 -8.65 54.47 13.00
N PRO A 235 -9.26 54.43 14.20
CA PRO A 235 -10.69 54.62 14.35
C PRO A 235 -11.19 55.91 13.69
N GLY A 236 -12.14 55.79 12.76
CA GLY A 236 -12.70 56.90 11.99
C GLY A 236 -12.07 57.13 10.61
N GLU A 237 -10.96 56.44 10.32
CA GLU A 237 -10.34 56.41 8.99
C GLU A 237 -10.90 55.22 8.18
N THR A 238 -11.02 55.39 6.86
CA THR A 238 -11.42 54.32 5.94
C THR A 238 -10.20 53.64 5.34
N ARG A 239 -10.30 52.35 5.02
CA ARG A 239 -9.25 51.67 4.25
C ARG A 239 -9.08 52.29 2.85
N ASN A 240 -7.89 52.10 2.28
CA ASN A 240 -7.62 52.42 0.89
C ASN A 240 -8.49 51.57 -0.04
N ALA A 241 -8.78 52.09 -1.24
CA ALA A 241 -9.51 51.32 -2.25
C ALA A 241 -8.68 50.12 -2.70
N TYR A 242 -9.34 48.98 -2.86
CA TYR A 242 -8.70 47.74 -3.31
C TYR A 242 -8.62 47.68 -4.84
N ASP A 243 -7.44 47.38 -5.39
CA ASP A 243 -7.20 47.24 -6.84
C ASP A 243 -6.55 45.90 -7.22
N GLY A 244 -6.51 44.93 -6.30
CA GLY A 244 -5.85 43.64 -6.49
C GLY A 244 -6.58 42.62 -7.37
N TYR A 245 -7.76 42.95 -7.92
CA TYR A 245 -8.59 42.02 -8.70
C TYR A 245 -7.90 41.38 -9.92
N ASP A 246 -7.10 42.17 -10.65
CA ASP A 246 -6.37 41.65 -11.81
C ASP A 246 -5.23 40.71 -11.38
N ALA A 247 -4.57 41.02 -10.25
CA ALA A 247 -3.51 40.19 -9.69
C ALA A 247 -4.06 38.86 -9.15
N SER A 248 -5.17 38.89 -8.40
CA SER A 248 -5.79 37.68 -7.85
C SER A 248 -6.27 36.72 -8.95
N LYS A 249 -6.81 37.27 -10.05
CA LYS A 249 -7.20 36.52 -11.23
C LYS A 249 -5.99 35.90 -11.94
N ALA A 250 -4.89 36.65 -12.09
CA ALA A 250 -3.65 36.13 -12.68
C ALA A 250 -3.08 34.96 -11.86
N ILE A 251 -3.10 35.07 -10.52
CA ILE A 251 -2.64 33.99 -9.63
C ILE A 251 -3.44 32.69 -9.83
N ILE A 252 -4.76 32.79 -10.02
CA ILE A 252 -5.60 31.62 -10.32
C ILE A 252 -5.24 31.02 -11.69
N GLN A 253 -5.07 31.85 -12.72
CA GLN A 253 -4.69 31.38 -14.05
C GLN A 253 -3.34 30.66 -14.03
N ASP A 254 -2.35 31.23 -13.35
CA ASP A 254 -1.02 30.64 -13.20
C ASP A 254 -1.09 29.28 -12.47
N CYS A 255 -1.96 29.16 -11.47
CA CYS A 255 -2.19 27.91 -10.75
C CYS A 255 -2.86 26.84 -11.65
N GLU A 256 -3.89 27.21 -12.42
CA GLU A 256 -4.52 26.32 -13.42
C GLU A 256 -3.50 25.83 -14.45
N ASP A 257 -2.67 26.72 -14.98
CA ASP A 257 -1.63 26.40 -15.95
C ASP A 257 -0.56 25.49 -15.34
N ALA A 258 -0.13 25.75 -14.10
CA ALA A 258 0.82 24.90 -13.39
C ALA A 258 0.27 23.48 -13.14
N LEU A 259 -1.01 23.36 -12.73
CA LEU A 259 -1.67 22.08 -12.52
C LEU A 259 -1.87 21.30 -13.83
N THR A 260 -2.25 21.99 -14.91
CA THR A 260 -2.48 21.40 -16.22
C THR A 260 -1.19 20.87 -16.84
N ASN A 261 -0.09 21.61 -16.67
CA ASN A 261 1.23 21.28 -17.22
C ASN A 261 2.08 20.38 -16.31
N TRP A 262 1.59 20.02 -15.12
CA TRP A 262 2.29 19.11 -14.22
C TRP A 262 2.43 17.72 -14.86
N VAL A 263 3.63 17.17 -14.80
CA VAL A 263 3.98 15.82 -15.27
C VAL A 263 5.01 15.19 -14.34
N SER A 264 5.01 13.86 -14.27
CA SER A 264 5.87 13.11 -13.36
C SER A 264 7.37 13.37 -13.54
N SER A 265 7.80 13.71 -14.76
CA SER A 265 9.19 14.00 -15.13
C SER A 265 9.69 15.38 -14.65
N LYS A 266 8.79 16.35 -14.48
CA LYS A 266 9.08 17.70 -13.99
C LYS A 266 8.94 17.82 -12.47
N ALA A 267 8.69 16.71 -11.79
CA ALA A 267 8.55 16.67 -10.34
C ALA A 267 9.78 17.25 -9.62
N VAL A 268 9.49 18.15 -8.67
CA VAL A 268 10.50 18.85 -7.87
C VAL A 268 11.07 17.92 -6.80
N VAL A 269 10.23 17.07 -6.21
CA VAL A 269 10.65 16.13 -5.17
C VAL A 269 11.21 14.86 -5.80
N LYS A 270 12.54 14.72 -5.79
CA LYS A 270 13.25 13.53 -6.28
C LYS A 270 13.81 12.72 -5.11
N SER A 271 13.42 11.45 -5.03
CA SER A 271 13.98 10.51 -4.04
C SER A 271 15.38 10.07 -4.46
N SER A 272 16.41 10.60 -3.79
CA SER A 272 17.79 10.17 -4.00
C SER A 272 18.14 9.07 -3.00
N LEU A 273 18.42 7.87 -3.51
CA LEU A 273 18.98 6.80 -2.70
C LEU A 273 20.46 7.07 -2.42
N SER A 274 20.89 6.86 -1.17
CA SER A 274 22.31 6.92 -0.81
C SER A 274 23.12 5.97 -1.70
N GLN A 275 24.39 6.30 -1.95
CA GLN A 275 25.27 5.43 -2.76
C GLN A 275 25.30 4.01 -2.20
N ARG A 276 25.35 3.86 -0.86
CA ARG A 276 25.25 2.56 -0.18
C ARG A 276 23.96 1.83 -0.54
N SER A 277 22.80 2.47 -0.42
CA SER A 277 21.52 1.85 -0.76
C SER A 277 21.46 1.45 -2.23
N ARG A 278 21.92 2.30 -3.15
CA ARG A 278 21.99 1.98 -4.59
C ARG A 278 22.87 0.78 -4.87
N THR A 279 24.07 0.72 -4.29
CA THR A 279 24.98 -0.42 -4.49
C THR A 279 24.39 -1.72 -3.95
N LEU A 280 23.72 -1.68 -2.79
CA LEU A 280 23.05 -2.85 -2.22
C LEU A 280 21.87 -3.30 -3.08
N SER A 281 21.04 -2.37 -3.56
CA SER A 281 19.92 -2.68 -4.46
C SER A 281 20.39 -3.21 -5.82
N GLN A 282 21.46 -2.65 -6.37
CA GLN A 282 22.06 -3.14 -7.62
C GLN A 282 22.64 -4.54 -7.44
N ARG A 283 23.40 -4.79 -6.36
CA ARG A 283 23.90 -6.12 -6.01
C ARG A 283 22.78 -7.13 -5.82
N HIS A 284 21.72 -6.74 -5.12
CA HIS A 284 20.56 -7.61 -4.92
C HIS A 284 19.89 -7.93 -6.25
N ARG A 285 19.69 -6.94 -7.13
CA ARG A 285 19.12 -7.14 -8.47
C ARG A 285 20.01 -8.01 -9.35
N SER A 286 21.32 -7.82 -9.33
CA SER A 286 22.27 -8.65 -10.09
C SER A 286 22.26 -10.09 -9.60
N ASN A 287 22.19 -10.31 -8.29
CA ASN A 287 22.11 -11.66 -7.71
C ASN A 287 20.77 -12.33 -8.07
N LEU A 288 19.66 -11.59 -8.05
CA LEU A 288 18.37 -12.08 -8.53
C LEU A 288 18.41 -12.48 -10.02
N SER A 289 19.13 -11.71 -10.84
CA SER A 289 19.29 -12.00 -12.27
C SER A 289 20.15 -13.23 -12.51
N LYS A 290 21.24 -13.39 -11.76
CA LYS A 290 22.13 -14.56 -11.86
C LYS A 290 21.44 -15.85 -11.43
N ASN A 291 20.60 -15.80 -10.39
CA ASN A 291 19.82 -16.95 -9.95
C ASN A 291 18.60 -17.26 -10.84
N ARG A 292 18.32 -16.42 -11.85
CA ARG A 292 17.26 -16.67 -12.85
C ARG A 292 17.77 -17.47 -14.05
N GLU A 293 19.06 -17.40 -14.35
CA GLU A 293 19.73 -18.40 -15.19
C GLU A 293 19.84 -19.67 -14.33
N GLY A 294 19.31 -20.79 -14.82
CA GLY A 294 19.13 -22.00 -14.03
C GLY A 294 20.40 -22.40 -13.28
N VAL A 295 20.22 -22.89 -12.05
CA VAL A 295 21.30 -23.55 -11.31
C VAL A 295 21.73 -24.75 -12.17
N ASP A 296 22.90 -24.65 -12.78
CA ASP A 296 23.50 -25.74 -13.54
C ASP A 296 23.98 -26.82 -12.55
N LEU A 297 23.16 -27.86 -12.38
CA LEU A 297 23.47 -29.02 -11.55
C LEU A 297 24.34 -30.06 -12.27
N SER A 298 24.71 -29.82 -13.54
CA SER A 298 25.50 -30.78 -14.33
C SER A 298 26.92 -31.01 -13.79
N GLY A 299 27.38 -30.17 -12.85
CA GLY A 299 28.68 -30.31 -12.18
C GLY A 299 28.64 -30.87 -10.75
N GLN A 300 27.46 -31.24 -10.21
CA GLN A 300 27.37 -31.81 -8.85
C GLN A 300 27.66 -33.31 -8.78
N ASP A 301 27.57 -34.02 -9.91
CA ASP A 301 28.02 -35.41 -9.99
C ASP A 301 29.53 -35.41 -10.16
N GLN A 302 30.24 -35.64 -9.05
CA GLN A 302 31.65 -35.97 -9.09
C GLN A 302 31.80 -37.24 -9.93
N PRO A 303 32.63 -37.25 -11.00
CA PRO A 303 32.78 -38.45 -11.82
C PRO A 303 33.20 -39.58 -10.90
N LEU A 304 32.47 -40.70 -10.96
CA LEU A 304 32.77 -41.90 -10.20
C LEU A 304 34.15 -42.39 -10.65
N ALA A 305 35.20 -41.91 -9.97
CA ALA A 305 36.53 -42.45 -10.13
C ALA A 305 36.43 -43.92 -9.70
N GLY A 306 36.73 -44.84 -10.61
CA GLY A 306 36.58 -46.28 -10.42
C GLY A 306 37.54 -46.88 -9.39
N ASP A 307 37.93 -46.14 -8.36
CA ASP A 307 38.66 -46.65 -7.21
C ASP A 307 37.66 -47.18 -6.19
N ARG A 308 37.70 -48.48 -6.02
CA ARG A 308 36.79 -49.29 -5.20
C ARG A 308 36.95 -49.05 -3.69
N ASP A 309 37.78 -48.08 -3.29
CA ASP A 309 38.18 -47.79 -1.91
C ASP A 309 37.78 -46.38 -1.42
N SER A 310 37.02 -45.60 -2.19
CA SER A 310 36.59 -44.24 -1.78
C SER A 310 35.34 -44.22 -0.89
N TRP A 311 34.97 -45.34 -0.27
CA TRP A 311 33.85 -45.40 0.68
C TRP A 311 34.40 -45.27 2.10
N LEU A 312 34.32 -44.07 2.66
CA LEU A 312 34.67 -43.83 4.06
C LEU A 312 33.47 -44.14 4.95
N PRO A 313 33.65 -44.91 6.04
CA PRO A 313 32.65 -45.03 7.09
C PRO A 313 32.18 -43.66 7.59
N ALA A 314 30.90 -43.56 7.96
CA ALA A 314 30.24 -42.28 8.21
C ALA A 314 30.92 -41.44 9.32
N ASP A 315 31.51 -42.10 10.32
CA ASP A 315 32.32 -41.56 11.41
C ASP A 315 33.60 -40.83 10.97
N GLN A 316 34.03 -41.02 9.72
CA GLN A 316 35.24 -40.40 9.16
C GLN A 316 34.95 -39.23 8.23
N HIS A 317 33.67 -38.86 8.05
CA HIS A 317 33.32 -37.63 7.35
C HIS A 317 33.60 -36.39 8.22
N PRO A 318 34.24 -35.32 7.70
CA PRO A 318 34.54 -34.10 8.47
C PRO A 318 33.31 -33.36 9.04
N SER A 319 32.11 -33.77 8.63
CA SER A 319 30.82 -33.21 9.02
C SER A 319 29.99 -34.15 9.90
N TYR A 320 30.57 -35.25 10.39
CA TYR A 320 29.87 -36.20 11.26
C TYR A 320 29.99 -35.76 12.72
N GLU A 321 28.92 -35.18 13.27
CA GLU A 321 28.76 -34.96 14.71
C GLU A 321 27.85 -36.05 15.27
N ASP A 322 28.34 -36.81 16.25
CA ASP A 322 27.64 -37.91 16.91
C ASP A 322 26.59 -37.33 17.88
N GLY A 323 25.33 -37.32 17.46
CA GLY A 323 24.18 -36.91 18.27
C GLY A 323 23.50 -38.14 18.86
N ASP A 324 24.04 -38.66 19.97
CA ASP A 324 23.38 -39.70 20.77
C ASP A 324 22.21 -39.12 21.59
N ASP A 325 21.06 -39.78 21.49
CA ASP A 325 19.82 -39.47 22.19
C ASP A 325 19.89 -40.01 23.64
N GLY A 326 20.02 -39.10 24.61
CA GLY A 326 19.88 -39.38 26.04
C GLY A 326 18.69 -38.65 26.67
N VAL A 327 17.57 -39.33 26.87
CA VAL A 327 16.37 -38.84 27.58
C VAL A 327 16.66 -38.59 29.07
N SER A 328 16.31 -37.40 29.61
CA SER A 328 15.88 -37.28 31.02
C SER A 328 14.94 -36.09 31.30
N THR A 329 13.79 -36.45 31.87
CA THR A 329 12.73 -35.72 32.61
C THR A 329 13.03 -34.39 33.34
N ILE A 330 12.08 -33.45 33.18
CA ILE A 330 11.33 -32.61 34.18
C ILE A 330 12.01 -32.10 35.48
N GLU A 331 11.74 -30.80 35.75
CA GLU A 331 11.67 -30.04 37.04
C GLU A 331 12.84 -29.12 37.48
N GLY A 332 12.50 -27.84 37.77
CA GLY A 332 13.11 -27.08 38.88
C GLY A 332 13.92 -25.79 38.62
N GLU A 333 13.27 -24.62 38.83
CA GLU A 333 13.76 -23.38 39.48
C GLU A 333 14.91 -22.45 38.96
N ILE A 334 14.47 -21.21 38.63
CA ILE A 334 14.92 -19.84 39.00
C ILE A 334 16.30 -19.60 39.68
N ARG A 335 17.01 -18.57 39.14
CA ARG A 335 17.95 -17.55 39.71
C ARG A 335 19.29 -17.61 38.98
N GLY A 336 19.86 -16.55 38.40
CA GLY A 336 19.98 -15.16 38.82
C GLY A 336 21.48 -14.82 38.78
N ARG A 337 21.90 -13.77 38.06
CA ARG A 337 23.22 -13.13 38.27
C ARG A 337 23.18 -11.68 37.81
N GLU A 338 23.12 -10.79 38.80
CA GLU A 338 23.58 -9.42 38.74
C GLU A 338 25.12 -9.40 38.73
N GLU A 339 25.70 -8.38 38.12
CA GLU A 339 27.01 -7.75 38.39
C GLU A 339 27.19 -6.70 37.26
N GLU A 340 27.57 -5.43 37.43
CA GLU A 340 27.70 -4.54 38.57
C GLU A 340 27.91 -3.15 37.92
N ARG A 341 27.22 -2.10 38.41
CA ARG A 341 27.51 -0.71 38.06
C ARG A 341 28.37 -0.13 39.16
N GLU A 342 29.48 0.53 38.81
CA GLU A 342 30.12 1.48 39.73
C GLU A 342 29.80 2.95 39.37
N PRO A 343 29.76 3.84 40.39
CA PRO A 343 29.12 5.15 40.30
C PRO A 343 30.12 6.29 40.07
N ILE A 344 29.64 7.39 39.48
CA ILE A 344 30.30 8.69 39.54
C ILE A 344 29.48 9.58 40.49
N ALA A 345 30.08 9.90 41.64
CA ALA A 345 29.78 11.06 42.48
C ALA A 345 31.00 12.02 42.39
N ALA A 346 30.89 13.34 42.57
CA ALA A 346 29.90 14.13 43.29
C ALA A 346 29.56 15.44 42.56
#